data_AF-A0A353VQP1-F1
#
_entry.id   AF-A0A353VQP1-F1
#
_cell.length_a   1.000
_cell.length_b   1.000
_cell.length_c   1.000
_cell.angle_alpha   90.00
_cell.angle_beta   90.00
_cell.angle_gamma   90.00
#
_symmetry.space_group_name_H-M   'P 1'
#
loop_
_entity.id
_entity.type
_entity.pdbx_description
1 polymer ?
#
loop_
_entity_poly.entity_id
_entity_poly.type
_entity_poly.pdbx_seq_one_letter_code
_entity_poly.pdbx_strand_id
1 'polypeptide(L)'
;GQYLGEFGPEDKVLAIFKDGTFYTTSFDVSNRYQGEVIKIEKFDPNKTYTALYYDGAAKAFYVKRFSFVLSDNTPLSFIAPGAKSYLVDISEDKHPQFQVIFGGKYEHRDPENIDAEEYIAKKGYSAKGKKCHQYDLKEVKFIEPLHKPEDDIEDEPLDIIDDVESDETQGETNSTETTGSTNDGGQTSAADLLGSGDIPDIGDIDEPTLF
;
A
#
# COMPACT_ATOMS: atom_id res chain seq x y z
N GLY A 1 -17.26 20.07 18.90
CA GLY A 1 -16.16 19.13 18.60
C GLY A 1 -16.74 17.74 18.51
N GLN A 2 -16.08 16.85 17.77
CA GLN A 2 -16.46 15.44 17.66
C GLN A 2 -15.58 14.62 18.62
N TYR A 3 -16.17 13.67 19.34
CA TYR A 3 -15.42 12.80 20.25
C TYR A 3 -14.69 11.72 19.46
N LEU A 4 -13.43 11.46 19.81
CA LEU A 4 -12.59 10.46 19.12
C LEU A 4 -12.73 9.04 19.69
N GLY A 5 -13.65 8.84 20.65
CA GLY A 5 -13.89 7.55 21.30
C GLY A 5 -12.93 7.27 22.46
N GLU A 6 -12.83 5.99 22.81
CA GLU A 6 -11.98 5.49 23.89
C GLU A 6 -10.59 5.12 23.38
N PHE A 7 -9.57 5.43 24.19
CA PHE A 7 -8.16 5.15 23.91
C PHE A 7 -7.61 4.17 24.93
N GLY A 8 -7.04 3.09 24.44
CA GLY A 8 -6.15 2.21 25.18
C GLY A 8 -4.72 2.75 25.24
N PRO A 9 -3.83 2.08 26.00
CA PRO A 9 -2.45 2.53 26.23
C PRO A 9 -1.61 2.69 24.95
N GLU A 10 -1.83 1.82 23.96
CA GLU A 10 -1.07 1.78 22.70
C GLU A 10 -1.73 2.61 21.58
N ASP A 11 -2.93 3.14 21.82
CA ASP A 11 -3.66 3.88 20.80
C ASP A 11 -2.99 5.24 20.51
N LYS A 12 -3.00 5.60 19.24
CA LYS A 12 -2.42 6.85 18.74
C LYS A 12 -3.48 7.70 18.08
N VAL A 13 -3.22 9.00 18.05
CA VAL A 13 -4.03 9.98 17.31
C VAL A 13 -3.31 10.31 16.02
N LEU A 14 -4.00 10.21 14.89
CA LEU A 14 -3.56 10.69 13.59
C LEU A 14 -4.01 12.14 13.40
N ALA A 15 -3.08 13.02 13.03
CA ALA A 15 -3.38 14.37 12.57
C ALA A 15 -2.96 14.53 11.11
N ILE A 16 -3.87 15.06 10.29
CA ILE A 16 -3.68 15.30 8.86
C ILE A 16 -3.79 16.80 8.60
N PHE A 17 -2.87 17.33 7.79
CA PHE A 17 -2.73 18.76 7.54
C PHE A 17 -2.98 19.10 6.07
N LYS A 18 -3.42 20.34 5.84
CA LYS A 18 -3.76 20.87 4.51
C LYS A 18 -2.58 20.94 3.56
N ASP A 19 -1.36 20.99 4.08
CA ASP A 19 -0.13 20.98 3.28
C ASP A 19 0.26 19.58 2.79
N GLY A 20 -0.55 18.55 3.10
CA GLY A 20 -0.28 17.17 2.73
C GLY A 20 0.75 16.49 3.63
N THR A 21 0.97 17.00 4.84
CA THR A 21 1.69 16.32 5.90
C THR A 21 0.75 15.62 6.88
N PHE A 22 1.29 14.67 7.62
CA PHE A 22 0.62 13.98 8.72
C PHE A 22 1.63 13.63 9.80
N TYR A 23 1.12 13.37 11.01
CA TYR A 23 1.87 12.63 12.01
C TYR A 23 0.95 11.97 13.03
N THR A 24 1.48 10.97 13.73
CA THR A 24 0.79 10.36 14.87
C THR A 24 1.27 10.96 16.20
N THR A 25 0.39 11.02 17.19
CA THR A 25 0.65 11.55 18.54
C THR A 25 0.04 10.63 19.60
N SER A 26 0.33 10.86 20.87
CA SER A 26 -0.47 10.30 21.97
C SER A 26 -1.88 10.94 22.00
N PHE A 27 -2.76 10.45 22.87
CA PHE A 27 -4.07 11.05 23.12
C PHE A 27 -4.04 12.16 24.19
N ASP A 28 -2.86 12.68 24.54
CA ASP A 28 -2.71 13.71 25.57
C ASP A 28 -3.38 15.03 25.15
N VAL A 29 -4.20 15.60 26.03
CA VAL A 29 -4.95 16.84 25.82
C VAL A 29 -4.04 18.07 25.65
N SER A 30 -2.78 17.98 26.09
CA SER A 30 -1.78 19.03 25.93
C SER A 30 -1.18 19.09 24.53
N ASN A 31 -1.44 18.10 23.67
CA ASN A 31 -0.92 18.09 22.30
C ASN A 31 -1.32 19.37 21.55
N ARG A 32 -0.36 19.92 20.79
CA ARG A 32 -0.52 21.12 19.97
C ARG A 32 -0.16 20.77 18.54
N TYR A 33 -1.11 20.95 17.64
CA TYR A 33 -0.91 20.70 16.23
C TYR A 33 -0.40 21.97 15.54
N GLN A 34 0.72 21.86 14.83
CA GLN A 34 1.33 22.98 14.13
C GLN A 34 0.86 22.97 12.68
N GLY A 35 0.21 24.06 12.24
CA GLY A 35 -0.32 24.18 10.88
C GLY A 35 -1.84 24.08 10.81
N GLU A 36 -2.37 24.04 9.58
CA GLU A 36 -3.81 23.94 9.33
C GLU A 36 -4.22 22.46 9.30
N VAL A 37 -4.77 22.01 10.43
CA VAL A 37 -5.29 20.65 10.58
C VAL A 37 -6.60 20.53 9.81
N ILE A 38 -6.71 19.50 8.97
CA ILE A 38 -7.95 19.16 8.27
C ILE A 38 -8.66 17.98 8.92
N LYS A 39 -7.93 17.09 9.61
CA LYS A 39 -8.51 15.95 10.30
C LYS A 39 -7.68 15.52 11.51
N ILE A 40 -8.39 15.13 12.56
CA ILE A 40 -7.83 14.46 13.74
C ILE A 40 -8.71 13.24 14.01
N GLU A 41 -8.11 12.07 14.13
CA GLU A 41 -8.83 10.84 14.44
C GLU A 41 -7.96 9.82 15.18
N LYS A 42 -8.57 8.75 15.68
CA LYS A 42 -7.84 7.58 16.18
C LYS A 42 -7.12 6.91 15.01
N PHE A 43 -5.83 6.63 15.19
CA PHE A 43 -5.02 5.98 14.16
C PHE A 43 -5.45 4.53 13.96
N ASP A 44 -5.73 4.16 12.71
CA ASP A 44 -5.98 2.80 12.27
C ASP A 44 -5.04 2.47 11.09
N PRO A 45 -4.12 1.50 11.25
CA PRO A 45 -3.18 1.12 10.19
C PRO A 45 -3.84 0.43 8.99
N ASN A 46 -5.04 -0.13 9.16
CA ASN A 46 -5.75 -0.84 8.10
C ASN A 46 -6.64 0.09 7.27
N LYS A 47 -7.06 1.21 7.86
CA LYS A 47 -7.87 2.23 7.20
C LYS A 47 -7.17 2.78 5.96
N THR A 48 -7.91 2.79 4.86
CA THR A 48 -7.40 3.25 3.56
C THR A 48 -7.98 4.61 3.24
N TYR A 49 -7.11 5.52 2.81
CA TYR A 49 -7.46 6.87 2.41
C TYR A 49 -7.19 7.04 0.93
N THR A 50 -7.99 7.88 0.28
CA THR A 50 -7.77 8.33 -1.09
C THR A 50 -7.47 9.81 -1.07
N ALA A 51 -6.30 10.22 -1.55
CA ALA A 51 -5.94 11.63 -1.66
C ALA A 51 -5.96 12.07 -3.13
N LEU A 52 -6.57 13.23 -3.38
CA LEU A 52 -6.43 14.00 -4.60
C LEU A 52 -5.47 15.15 -4.31
N TYR A 53 -4.46 15.33 -5.16
CA TYR A 53 -3.49 16.40 -4.98
C TYR A 53 -2.96 16.90 -6.31
N TYR A 54 -2.47 18.13 -6.33
CA TYR A 54 -1.79 18.69 -7.48
C TYR A 54 -0.28 18.58 -7.29
N ASP A 55 0.41 18.01 -8.26
CA ASP A 55 1.88 17.96 -8.31
C ASP A 55 2.38 19.17 -9.12
N GLY A 56 3.05 20.10 -8.45
CA GLY A 56 3.55 21.33 -9.06
C GLY A 56 4.65 21.12 -10.10
N ALA A 57 5.46 20.06 -9.95
CA ALA A 57 6.53 19.74 -10.87
C ALA A 57 5.99 19.09 -12.16
N ALA A 58 5.03 18.17 -12.02
CA ALA A 58 4.37 17.53 -13.15
C ALA A 58 3.26 18.39 -13.78
N LYS A 59 2.83 19.45 -13.09
CA LYS A 59 1.70 20.33 -13.46
C LYS A 59 0.43 19.55 -13.75
N ALA A 60 0.10 18.61 -12.87
CA ALA A 60 -1.02 17.71 -13.06
C ALA A 60 -1.62 17.25 -11.74
N PHE A 61 -2.90 16.87 -11.78
CA PHE A 61 -3.58 16.25 -10.65
C PHE A 61 -3.28 14.74 -10.58
N TYR A 62 -3.12 14.25 -9.36
CA TYR A 62 -2.85 12.88 -9.02
C TYR A 62 -3.84 12.37 -7.99
N VAL A 63 -4.13 11.08 -8.08
CA VAL A 63 -4.89 10.30 -7.09
C VAL A 63 -3.99 9.22 -6.49
N LYS A 64 -4.11 9.01 -5.18
CA LYS A 64 -3.38 7.95 -4.48
C LYS A 64 -4.23 7.33 -3.37
N ARG A 65 -4.26 5.99 -3.34
CA ARG A 65 -4.84 5.19 -2.26
C ARG A 65 -3.73 4.64 -1.35
N PHE A 66 -3.83 4.80 -0.03
CA PHE A 66 -2.80 4.38 0.93
C PHE A 66 -3.33 4.28 2.36
N SER A 67 -2.54 3.71 3.27
CA SER A 67 -2.75 3.83 4.71
C SER A 67 -1.63 4.67 5.32
N PHE A 68 -1.97 5.44 6.35
CA PHE A 68 -0.96 6.13 7.16
C PHE A 68 -0.16 5.14 7.99
N VAL A 69 1.00 5.58 8.45
CA VAL A 69 1.90 4.81 9.32
C VAL A 69 2.13 5.55 10.62
N LEU A 70 2.64 4.86 11.63
CA LEU A 70 3.11 5.53 12.84
C LEU A 70 4.29 6.45 12.51
N SER A 71 4.30 7.64 13.11
CA SER A 71 5.41 8.58 12.98
C SER A 71 5.80 9.28 14.28
N ASP A 72 5.03 9.10 15.36
CA ASP A 72 5.36 9.50 16.73
C ASP A 72 5.93 10.93 16.84
N ASN A 73 5.10 11.91 16.51
CA ASN A 73 5.39 13.34 16.46
C ASN A 73 6.38 13.76 15.36
N THR A 74 6.80 12.85 14.48
CA THR A 74 7.61 13.18 13.31
C THR A 74 6.69 13.50 12.12
N PRO A 75 6.68 14.73 11.59
CA PRO A 75 5.90 15.07 10.40
C PRO A 75 6.42 14.32 9.17
N LEU A 76 5.51 13.67 8.45
CA LEU A 76 5.79 13.00 7.19
C LEU A 76 4.87 13.56 6.10
N SER A 77 5.35 13.61 4.86
CA SER A 77 4.54 14.05 3.71
C SER A 77 3.96 12.85 2.97
N PHE A 78 2.68 12.94 2.61
CA PHE A 78 2.03 12.01 1.69
C PHE A 78 1.70 12.67 0.34
N ILE A 79 2.23 13.85 0.04
CA ILE A 79 2.23 14.41 -1.31
C ILE A 79 3.64 14.79 -1.75
N ALA A 80 3.85 15.00 -3.04
CA ALA A 80 5.15 15.37 -3.56
C ALA A 80 5.60 16.72 -2.98
N PRO A 81 6.75 16.78 -2.25
CA PRO A 81 7.27 18.04 -1.75
C PRO A 81 7.77 18.89 -2.93
N GLY A 82 7.38 20.16 -2.99
CA GLY A 82 7.82 21.03 -4.07
C GLY A 82 7.03 22.33 -4.20
N ALA A 83 7.60 23.30 -4.91
CA ALA A 83 6.95 24.58 -5.16
C ALA A 83 5.62 24.37 -5.89
N LYS A 84 4.53 24.84 -5.27
CA LYS A 84 3.15 24.82 -5.78
C LYS A 84 2.47 23.45 -5.84
N SER A 85 3.04 22.39 -5.24
CA SER A 85 2.24 21.19 -4.93
C SER A 85 1.28 21.50 -3.78
N TYR A 86 0.06 20.97 -3.84
CA TYR A 86 -0.91 21.13 -2.76
C TYR A 86 -1.89 19.97 -2.71
N LEU A 87 -2.39 19.67 -1.52
CA LEU A 87 -3.49 18.74 -1.32
C LEU A 87 -4.78 19.38 -1.82
N VAL A 88 -5.53 18.67 -2.66
CA VAL A 88 -6.86 19.10 -3.11
C VAL A 88 -7.89 18.64 -2.10
N ASP A 89 -7.92 17.33 -1.84
CA ASP A 89 -8.87 16.73 -0.89
C ASP A 89 -8.42 15.32 -0.46
N ILE A 90 -8.99 14.80 0.62
CA ILE A 90 -8.77 13.44 1.12
C ILE A 90 -10.09 12.79 1.56
N SER A 91 -10.35 11.58 1.08
CA SER A 91 -11.53 10.77 1.41
C SER A 91 -11.11 9.50 2.16
N GLU A 92 -11.98 9.04 3.04
CA GLU A 92 -11.89 7.76 3.76
C GLU A 92 -13.00 6.78 3.36
N ASP A 93 -13.72 7.10 2.29
CA ASP A 93 -14.85 6.29 1.84
C ASP A 93 -14.37 4.93 1.38
N LYS A 94 -15.19 3.91 1.62
CA LYS A 94 -14.92 2.51 1.22
C LYS A 94 -14.74 2.41 -0.31
N HIS A 95 -15.62 3.06 -1.06
CA HIS A 95 -15.61 3.10 -2.52
C HIS A 95 -15.58 4.55 -3.05
N PRO A 96 -14.43 5.23 -2.96
CA PRO A 96 -14.33 6.64 -3.27
C PRO A 96 -14.49 6.90 -4.76
N GLN A 97 -15.37 7.83 -5.11
CA GLN A 97 -15.54 8.33 -6.47
C GLN A 97 -15.05 9.77 -6.57
N PHE A 98 -14.33 10.09 -7.64
CA PHE A 98 -13.93 11.47 -7.92
C PHE A 98 -14.32 11.89 -9.32
N GLN A 99 -14.59 13.18 -9.49
CA GLN A 99 -14.89 13.81 -10.77
C GLN A 99 -13.67 14.60 -11.25
N VAL A 100 -13.37 14.48 -12.53
CA VAL A 100 -12.38 15.32 -13.23
C VAL A 100 -13.10 16.36 -14.08
N ILE A 101 -12.67 17.61 -14.00
CA ILE A 101 -13.18 18.73 -14.79
C ILE A 101 -12.05 19.18 -15.72
N PHE A 102 -12.29 19.11 -17.02
CA PHE A 102 -11.28 19.40 -18.03
C PHE A 102 -10.94 20.90 -18.10
N GLY A 103 -9.69 21.20 -18.42
CA GLY A 103 -9.17 22.56 -18.54
C GLY A 103 -8.46 22.82 -19.86
N GLY A 104 -8.05 24.07 -20.07
CA GLY A 104 -7.29 24.48 -21.24
C GLY A 104 -8.05 24.19 -22.53
N LYS A 105 -7.38 23.56 -23.51
CA LYS A 105 -8.00 23.20 -24.80
C LYS A 105 -9.13 22.16 -24.68
N TYR A 106 -9.28 21.51 -23.53
CA TYR A 106 -10.26 20.45 -23.29
C TYR A 106 -11.44 20.91 -22.43
N GLU A 107 -11.53 22.18 -22.04
CA GLU A 107 -12.61 22.71 -21.17
C GLU A 107 -14.03 22.52 -21.73
N HIS A 108 -14.17 22.25 -23.03
CA HIS A 108 -15.44 21.94 -23.68
C HIS A 108 -15.93 20.51 -23.44
N ARG A 109 -15.13 19.64 -22.81
CA ARG A 109 -15.51 18.27 -22.49
C ARG A 109 -16.35 18.24 -21.23
N ASP A 110 -17.33 17.35 -21.22
CA ASP A 110 -18.12 17.07 -20.03
C ASP A 110 -17.24 16.49 -18.92
N PRO A 111 -17.51 16.79 -17.64
CA PRO A 111 -16.81 16.17 -16.52
C PRO A 111 -16.94 14.64 -16.55
N GLU A 112 -15.90 13.94 -16.12
CA GLU A 112 -15.87 12.49 -16.05
C GLU A 112 -15.77 12.02 -14.59
N ASN A 113 -16.58 11.03 -14.21
CA ASN A 113 -16.55 10.40 -12.89
C ASN A 113 -15.70 9.13 -12.95
N ILE A 114 -14.86 8.91 -11.93
CA ILE A 114 -13.90 7.82 -11.88
C ILE A 114 -14.03 7.11 -10.53
N ASP A 115 -14.21 5.78 -10.57
CA ASP A 115 -14.04 4.91 -9.40
C ASP A 115 -12.55 4.87 -9.04
N ALA A 116 -12.17 5.45 -7.90
CA ALA A 116 -10.78 5.50 -7.48
C ALA A 116 -10.21 4.11 -7.16
N GLU A 117 -11.06 3.19 -6.70
CA GLU A 117 -10.64 1.85 -6.32
C GLU A 117 -10.22 1.01 -7.52
N GLU A 118 -11.03 1.02 -8.59
CA GLU A 118 -10.68 0.37 -9.85
C GLU A 118 -9.55 1.12 -10.58
N TYR A 119 -9.50 2.44 -10.44
CA TYR A 119 -8.53 3.25 -11.16
C TYR A 119 -7.10 3.13 -10.62
N ILE A 120 -6.93 2.94 -9.31
CA ILE A 120 -5.62 2.75 -8.68
C ILE A 120 -5.67 1.79 -7.48
N ALA A 121 -4.77 0.80 -7.48
CA ALA A 121 -4.56 -0.05 -6.32
C ALA A 121 -3.93 0.71 -5.14
N LYS A 122 -4.13 0.23 -3.91
CA LYS A 122 -3.45 0.75 -2.71
C LYS A 122 -1.93 0.75 -2.89
N LYS A 123 -1.29 1.86 -2.53
CA LYS A 123 0.15 2.10 -2.56
C LYS A 123 0.64 2.49 -1.15
N GLY A 124 1.95 2.62 -1.00
CA GLY A 124 2.53 3.24 0.19
C GLY A 124 2.27 4.75 0.23
N TYR A 125 2.24 5.34 1.43
CA TYR A 125 1.99 6.77 1.62
C TYR A 125 2.99 7.67 0.90
N SER A 126 4.23 7.22 0.69
CA SER A 126 5.29 7.96 -0.01
C SER A 126 5.24 7.84 -1.54
N ALA A 127 4.41 6.94 -2.08
CA ALA A 127 4.30 6.75 -3.52
C ALA A 127 3.72 8.00 -4.20
N LYS A 128 3.98 8.16 -5.50
CA LYS A 128 3.40 9.27 -6.27
C LYS A 128 1.90 9.07 -6.56
N GLY A 129 1.44 7.84 -6.75
CA GLY A 129 0.08 7.57 -7.21
C GLY A 129 -0.04 7.67 -8.74
N LYS A 130 -1.26 7.90 -9.25
CA LYS A 130 -1.59 7.88 -10.68
C LYS A 130 -2.14 9.25 -11.10
N LYS A 131 -1.77 9.72 -12.29
CA LYS A 131 -2.33 10.95 -12.86
C LYS A 131 -3.86 10.79 -13.00
N CYS A 132 -4.64 11.77 -12.56
CA CYS A 132 -6.11 11.68 -12.59
C CYS A 132 -6.65 11.53 -14.01
N HIS A 133 -5.98 12.16 -14.99
CA HIS A 133 -6.32 12.01 -16.40
C HIS A 133 -5.14 12.34 -17.31
N GLN A 134 -5.13 11.83 -18.54
CA GLN A 134 -4.09 12.15 -19.53
C GLN A 134 -4.13 13.62 -19.99
N TYR A 135 -5.33 14.17 -20.17
CA TYR A 135 -5.58 15.57 -20.54
C TYR A 135 -5.35 16.55 -19.40
N ASP A 136 -5.27 17.82 -19.76
CA ASP A 136 -5.20 18.92 -18.79
C ASP A 136 -6.53 19.08 -18.09
N LEU A 137 -6.48 19.14 -16.77
CA LEU A 137 -7.64 19.31 -15.91
C LEU A 137 -7.59 20.69 -15.26
N LYS A 138 -8.78 21.27 -15.08
CA LYS A 138 -8.99 22.49 -14.31
C LYS A 138 -9.11 22.18 -12.82
N GLU A 139 -9.81 21.10 -12.50
CA GLU A 139 -10.18 20.74 -11.14
C GLU A 139 -10.40 19.23 -11.05
N VAL A 140 -10.17 18.68 -9.84
CA VAL A 140 -10.61 17.35 -9.43
C VAL A 140 -11.27 17.47 -8.06
N LYS A 141 -12.30 16.68 -7.79
CA LYS A 141 -12.98 16.69 -6.49
C LYS A 141 -13.60 15.34 -6.20
N PHE A 142 -13.70 14.98 -4.93
CA PHE A 142 -14.55 13.86 -4.53
C PHE A 142 -16.02 14.20 -4.78
N ILE A 143 -16.79 13.17 -5.11
CA ILE A 143 -18.24 13.21 -5.23
C ILE A 143 -18.82 12.07 -4.39
N GLU A 144 -20.13 11.84 -4.47
CA GLU A 144 -20.78 10.78 -3.72
C GLU A 144 -20.07 9.42 -3.97
N PRO A 145 -19.69 8.69 -2.90
CA PRO A 145 -19.09 7.37 -3.02
C PRO A 145 -19.98 6.39 -3.77
N LEU A 146 -19.37 5.40 -4.40
CA LEU A 146 -20.12 4.32 -5.03
C LEU A 146 -20.71 3.39 -3.98
N HIS A 147 -21.95 2.95 -4.21
CA HIS A 147 -22.53 1.80 -3.49
C HIS A 147 -22.31 0.56 -4.36
N LYS A 148 -21.62 -0.46 -3.83
CA LYS A 148 -21.35 -1.70 -4.56
C LYS A 148 -22.24 -2.83 -4.01
N PRO A 149 -22.59 -3.85 -4.82
CA PRO A 149 -23.44 -4.95 -4.35
C PRO A 149 -22.87 -5.72 -3.13
N GLU A 150 -21.55 -5.70 -2.96
CA GLU A 150 -20.87 -6.27 -1.79
C GLU A 150 -21.14 -5.51 -0.48
N ASP A 151 -21.64 -4.27 -0.55
CA ASP A 151 -22.06 -3.50 0.62
C ASP A 151 -23.39 -3.98 1.21
N ASP A 152 -24.21 -4.68 0.42
CA ASP A 152 -25.51 -5.22 0.85
C ASP A 152 -25.39 -6.60 1.53
N ILE A 153 -24.20 -7.21 1.47
CA ILE A 153 -23.90 -8.49 2.09
C ILE A 153 -23.27 -8.19 3.46
N GLU A 154 -24.09 -7.93 4.47
CA GLU A 154 -23.60 -7.84 5.85
C GLU A 154 -22.90 -9.15 6.25
N ASP A 155 -21.82 -9.04 7.04
CA ASP A 155 -21.07 -10.16 7.62
C ASP A 155 -22.01 -11.03 8.48
N GLU A 156 -22.69 -12.01 7.86
CA GLU A 156 -23.25 -13.14 8.59
C GLU A 156 -22.08 -13.80 9.33
N PRO A 157 -22.11 -13.89 10.67
CA PRO A 157 -21.06 -14.58 11.40
C PRO A 157 -21.01 -16.02 10.88
N LEU A 158 -19.88 -16.40 10.30
CA LEU A 158 -19.60 -17.81 10.04
C LEU A 158 -19.65 -18.51 11.40
N ASP A 159 -20.75 -19.20 11.69
CA ASP A 159 -20.83 -20.12 12.83
C ASP A 159 -19.68 -21.12 12.67
N ILE A 160 -18.62 -20.90 13.46
CA ILE A 160 -17.54 -21.85 13.62
C ILE A 160 -18.19 -23.05 14.30
N ILE A 161 -18.43 -24.10 13.52
CA ILE A 161 -18.86 -25.39 14.04
C ILE A 161 -17.69 -25.88 14.91
N ASP A 162 -17.84 -25.72 16.22
CA ASP A 162 -16.98 -26.31 17.24
C ASP A 162 -17.16 -27.83 17.13
N ASP A 163 -16.29 -28.49 16.37
CA ASP A 163 -16.30 -29.94 16.27
C ASP A 163 -15.71 -30.47 17.59
N VAL A 164 -16.63 -30.95 18.42
CA VAL A 164 -16.42 -31.41 19.78
C VAL A 164 -15.47 -32.61 19.76
N GLU A 165 -14.38 -32.49 20.51
CA GLU A 165 -13.47 -33.56 20.89
C GLU A 165 -14.26 -34.80 21.37
N SER A 166 -14.11 -35.93 20.66
CA SER A 166 -14.38 -37.25 21.21
C SER A 166 -13.05 -37.94 21.51
N ASP A 167 -12.68 -37.89 22.79
CA ASP A 167 -11.59 -38.61 23.43
C ASP A 167 -12.00 -40.08 23.66
N GLU A 168 -11.17 -41.04 23.23
CA GLU A 168 -11.05 -42.36 23.89
C GLU A 168 -9.59 -42.84 23.85
N THR A 169 -9.05 -43.03 25.06
CA THR A 169 -7.68 -43.44 25.39
C THR A 169 -7.46 -44.97 25.52
N GLN A 170 -6.18 -45.36 25.43
CA GLN A 170 -5.46 -46.58 25.93
C GLN A 170 -5.38 -47.80 24.98
N GLY A 171 -4.25 -48.51 24.79
CA GLY A 171 -2.91 -48.40 25.38
C GLY A 171 -1.90 -49.46 24.84
N GLU A 172 -0.62 -49.18 25.11
CA GLU A 172 0.55 -50.06 25.41
C GLU A 172 1.17 -51.09 24.41
N THR A 173 2.43 -50.79 24.02
CA THR A 173 3.72 -51.57 24.10
C THR A 173 3.77 -53.06 23.66
N ASN A 174 4.78 -53.66 23.01
CA ASN A 174 6.25 -53.50 23.04
C ASN A 174 6.91 -54.47 22.01
N SER A 175 8.21 -54.24 21.73
CA SER A 175 9.28 -55.22 21.35
C SER A 175 9.45 -55.67 19.88
N THR A 176 10.61 -56.03 19.32
CA THR A 176 12.08 -55.80 19.45
C THR A 176 12.71 -56.62 18.31
N GLU A 177 13.89 -56.21 17.79
CA GLU A 177 14.93 -57.03 17.12
C GLU A 177 14.65 -57.63 15.72
N THR A 178 15.60 -57.96 14.84
CA THR A 178 17.02 -57.70 14.50
C THR A 178 17.37 -58.78 13.45
N THR A 179 18.46 -58.59 12.69
CA THR A 179 19.10 -59.52 11.71
C THR A 179 18.52 -59.43 10.28
N GLY A 180 19.29 -59.42 9.19
CA GLY A 180 20.73 -59.58 8.97
C GLY A 180 20.96 -60.16 7.57
N SER A 181 22.01 -59.66 6.90
CA SER A 181 22.76 -60.26 5.77
C SER A 181 22.38 -60.03 4.28
N THR A 182 23.18 -59.15 3.67
CA THR A 182 24.16 -59.36 2.58
C THR A 182 23.76 -59.71 1.14
N ASN A 183 24.23 -58.84 0.22
CA ASN A 183 25.03 -59.03 -1.02
C ASN A 183 24.54 -58.04 -2.09
N ASP A 184 25.30 -57.46 -3.00
CA ASP A 184 26.73 -57.32 -3.31
C ASP A 184 26.75 -56.38 -4.55
N GLY A 185 27.85 -55.65 -4.80
CA GLY A 185 28.17 -55.17 -6.16
C GLY A 185 28.56 -53.70 -6.33
N GLY A 186 29.88 -53.44 -6.26
CA GLY A 186 30.61 -52.49 -7.12
C GLY A 186 30.64 -51.02 -6.67
N GLN A 187 31.70 -50.54 -6.02
CA GLN A 187 32.93 -49.94 -6.60
C GLN A 187 32.66 -48.70 -7.48
N THR A 188 33.30 -47.52 -7.38
CA THR A 188 34.48 -46.97 -6.66
C THR A 188 34.43 -45.45 -6.90
N SER A 189 34.54 -44.60 -5.87
CA SER A 189 35.71 -43.74 -5.58
C SER A 189 36.48 -43.17 -6.79
N ALA A 190 36.54 -41.85 -6.92
CA ALA A 190 37.68 -41.05 -6.44
C ALA A 190 37.63 -39.62 -6.99
N ALA A 191 38.19 -38.72 -6.19
CA ALA A 191 38.26 -37.28 -6.36
C ALA A 191 39.31 -36.80 -7.37
N ASP A 192 39.21 -35.50 -7.64
CA ASP A 192 40.26 -34.55 -8.04
C ASP A 192 40.89 -34.67 -9.43
N LEU A 193 40.76 -33.59 -10.23
CA LEU A 193 41.92 -32.90 -10.81
C LEU A 193 41.54 -31.57 -11.49
N LEU A 194 42.47 -30.63 -11.30
CA LEU A 194 42.56 -29.25 -11.75
C LEU A 194 42.56 -29.11 -13.28
N GLY A 195 42.11 -27.96 -13.79
CA GLY A 195 42.30 -27.60 -15.19
C GLY A 195 41.84 -26.19 -15.53
N SER A 196 42.76 -25.23 -15.43
CA SER A 196 42.73 -23.91 -16.07
C SER A 196 42.37 -23.98 -17.55
N GLY A 197 41.52 -23.08 -18.02
CA GLY A 197 41.23 -22.88 -19.43
C GLY A 197 40.78 -21.45 -19.71
N ASP A 198 41.66 -20.73 -20.40
CA ASP A 198 41.56 -19.33 -20.80
C ASP A 198 40.28 -18.99 -21.57
N ILE A 199 39.74 -17.80 -21.30
CA ILE A 199 38.69 -17.18 -22.11
C ILE A 199 39.38 -16.34 -23.19
N PRO A 200 39.15 -16.57 -24.50
CA PRO A 200 39.73 -15.74 -25.54
C PRO A 200 39.06 -14.36 -25.61
N ASP A 201 39.92 -13.36 -25.67
CA ASP A 201 39.68 -11.96 -25.98
C ASP A 201 39.15 -11.81 -27.42
N ILE A 202 37.98 -11.17 -27.57
CA ILE A 202 37.38 -10.83 -28.86
C ILE A 202 37.48 -9.32 -29.06
N GLY A 203 38.63 -8.93 -29.61
CA GLY A 203 38.73 -8.27 -30.92
C GLY A 203 37.97 -6.96 -31.12
N ASP A 204 38.75 -5.88 -31.06
CA ASP A 204 38.53 -4.59 -31.72
C ASP A 204 37.83 -4.70 -33.07
N ILE A 205 36.77 -3.91 -33.23
CA ILE A 205 36.17 -3.62 -34.55
C ILE A 205 36.33 -2.12 -34.78
N ASP A 206 37.20 -1.83 -35.73
CA ASP A 206 37.58 -0.51 -36.23
C ASP A 206 36.42 0.16 -37.00
N GLU A 207 36.49 1.48 -37.11
CA GLU A 207 35.49 2.42 -37.64
C GLU A 207 34.92 2.12 -39.04
N PRO A 208 33.91 2.89 -39.47
CA PRO A 208 34.27 3.85 -40.51
C PRO A 208 33.74 5.27 -40.29
N THR A 209 34.63 6.22 -40.57
CA THR A 209 34.34 7.59 -40.98
C THR A 209 33.35 7.64 -42.15
N LEU A 210 32.52 8.70 -42.24
CA LEU A 210 32.33 9.55 -43.44
C LEU A 210 31.16 10.54 -43.27
N PHE A 211 31.51 11.81 -43.51
CA PHE A 211 30.72 12.99 -43.92
C PHE A 211 29.70 13.64 -42.97
#